data_AF-A0A7U3UN57-F1
#
_entry.id   AF-A0A7U3UN57-F1
#
_cell.length_a   1.000
_cell.length_b   1.000
_cell.length_c   1.000
_cell.angle_alpha   90.00
_cell.angle_beta   90.00
_cell.angle_gamma   90.00
#
_symmetry.space_group_name_H-M   'P 1'
#
loop_
_entity.id
_entity.type
_entity.pdbx_description
1 polymer ?
#
loop_
_entity_poly.entity_id
_entity_poly.type
_entity_poly.pdbx_seq_one_letter_code
_entity_poly.pdbx_strand_id
1 'polypeptide(L)'
;MRFLRTERNARGTCHVHSGPDRAAAMEFLRRTPVRDELVYTVVETPEGTFGRDLVHLFHLFHEADGAPIEWGARVPNVTLTPSSTRCAWCEHTVVPYQVPSHDRTQGAATVYPAHDDLFGLVRTGGGFRCDSCALLQCAVCSGLAEPGRAAGEPGCRACGRTAAVHTAPGVDARTRPEDD
;
A
#
# COMPACT_ATOMS: atom_id res chain seq x y z
N MET A 1 2.83 -24.33 -10.39
CA MET A 1 1.56 -23.59 -10.22
C MET A 1 0.76 -23.63 -11.51
N ARG A 2 -0.56 -23.80 -11.41
CA ARG A 2 -1.46 -23.81 -12.57
C ARG A 2 -2.50 -22.72 -12.39
N PHE A 3 -2.62 -21.82 -13.37
CA PHE A 3 -3.73 -20.86 -13.40
C PHE A 3 -5.05 -21.59 -13.64
N LEU A 4 -6.08 -21.23 -12.88
CA LEU A 4 -7.42 -21.82 -13.00
C LEU A 4 -8.38 -20.85 -13.67
N ARG A 5 -8.54 -19.65 -13.08
CA ARG A 5 -9.59 -18.70 -13.47
C ARG A 5 -9.33 -17.30 -12.93
N THR A 6 -10.07 -16.33 -13.48
CA THR A 6 -10.20 -14.99 -12.90
C THR A 6 -11.64 -14.79 -12.44
N GLU A 7 -11.81 -14.39 -11.19
CA GLU A 7 -13.11 -14.03 -10.61
C GLU A 7 -13.20 -12.51 -10.48
N ARG A 8 -14.35 -11.93 -10.80
CA ARG A 8 -14.62 -10.50 -10.64
C ARG A 8 -15.90 -10.32 -9.83
N ASN A 9 -15.83 -9.54 -8.77
CA ASN A 9 -16.97 -9.25 -7.90
C ASN A 9 -16.86 -7.83 -7.32
N ALA A 10 -17.80 -7.47 -6.44
CA ALA A 10 -17.83 -6.15 -5.81
C ALA A 10 -16.59 -5.83 -4.95
N ARG A 11 -15.78 -6.83 -4.56
CA ARG A 11 -14.56 -6.68 -3.78
C ARG A 11 -13.30 -6.53 -4.66
N GLY A 12 -13.38 -6.83 -5.95
CA GLY A 12 -12.25 -6.70 -6.88
C GLY A 12 -12.10 -7.83 -7.89
N THR A 13 -10.88 -7.97 -8.40
CA THR A 13 -10.45 -9.03 -9.32
C THR A 13 -9.55 -10.02 -8.60
N CYS A 14 -9.91 -11.31 -8.61
CA CYS A 14 -9.13 -12.38 -8.01
C CYS A 14 -8.59 -13.31 -9.10
N HIS A 15 -7.26 -13.49 -9.15
CA HIS A 15 -6.61 -14.50 -9.97
C HIS A 15 -6.40 -15.77 -9.15
N VAL A 16 -7.05 -16.86 -9.57
CA VAL A 16 -7.04 -18.13 -8.84
C VAL A 16 -6.10 -19.12 -9.53
N HIS A 17 -5.20 -19.71 -8.73
CA HIS A 17 -4.24 -20.72 -9.12
C HIS A 17 -4.41 -21.98 -8.26
N SER A 18 -3.92 -23.13 -8.73
CA SER A 18 -3.76 -24.33 -7.89
C SER A 18 -2.28 -24.63 -7.65
N GLY A 19 -1.98 -25.08 -6.42
CA GLY A 19 -0.67 -25.54 -5.97
C GLY A 19 -0.72 -26.94 -5.35
N PRO A 20 0.42 -27.64 -5.29
CA PRO A 20 0.49 -28.99 -4.72
C PRO A 20 0.43 -29.01 -3.19
N ASP A 21 0.98 -27.98 -2.54
CA ASP A 21 1.11 -27.88 -1.09
C ASP A 21 1.24 -26.40 -0.67
N ARG A 22 1.20 -26.15 0.64
CA ARG A 22 1.35 -24.81 1.24
C ARG A 22 2.68 -24.16 0.90
N ALA A 23 3.78 -24.90 0.91
CA ALA A 23 5.12 -24.34 0.70
C ALA A 23 5.26 -23.75 -0.70
N ALA A 24 4.81 -24.49 -1.71
CA ALA A 24 4.77 -24.06 -3.09
C ALA A 24 3.84 -22.85 -3.27
N ALA A 25 2.67 -22.84 -2.61
CA ALA A 25 1.73 -21.72 -2.64
C ALA A 25 2.38 -20.42 -2.11
N MET A 26 3.00 -20.49 -0.94
CA MET A 26 3.67 -19.33 -0.34
C MET A 26 4.86 -18.85 -1.19
N GLU A 27 5.66 -19.76 -1.74
CA GLU A 27 6.77 -19.40 -2.65
C GLU A 27 6.26 -18.67 -3.90
N PHE A 28 5.19 -19.19 -4.51
CA PHE A 28 4.57 -18.55 -5.67
C PHE A 28 4.03 -17.15 -5.33
N LEU A 29 3.30 -17.03 -4.22
CA LEU A 29 2.73 -15.75 -3.79
C LEU A 29 3.84 -14.73 -3.49
N ARG A 30 4.95 -15.13 -2.86
CA ARG A 30 6.12 -14.25 -2.63
C ARG A 30 6.71 -13.72 -3.93
N ARG A 31 6.79 -14.54 -4.97
CA ARG A 31 7.33 -14.18 -6.30
C ARG A 31 6.34 -13.47 -7.23
N THR A 32 5.06 -13.45 -6.88
CA THR A 32 4.00 -12.88 -7.71
C THR A 32 3.43 -11.63 -7.03
N PRO A 33 4.10 -10.47 -7.16
CA PRO A 33 3.65 -9.25 -6.51
C PRO A 33 2.33 -8.75 -7.12
N VAL A 34 1.36 -8.47 -6.26
CA VAL A 34 0.15 -7.74 -6.63
C VAL A 34 0.44 -6.25 -6.48
N ARG A 35 0.33 -5.52 -7.59
CA ARG A 35 0.66 -4.08 -7.65
C ARG A 35 -0.55 -3.18 -7.73
N ASP A 36 -1.71 -3.74 -8.04
CA ASP A 36 -2.94 -3.02 -8.31
C ASP A 36 -3.87 -3.07 -7.09
N GLU A 37 -4.63 -1.99 -6.90
CA GLU A 37 -5.68 -1.94 -5.89
C GLU A 37 -6.84 -2.86 -6.31
N LEU A 38 -7.51 -3.47 -5.32
CA LEU A 38 -8.61 -4.42 -5.54
C LEU A 38 -8.26 -5.59 -6.47
N VAL A 39 -6.97 -5.94 -6.57
CA VAL A 39 -6.51 -7.16 -7.20
C VAL A 39 -5.98 -8.09 -6.13
N TYR A 40 -6.26 -9.38 -6.27
CA TYR A 40 -5.86 -10.43 -5.35
C TYR A 40 -5.34 -11.61 -6.15
N THR A 41 -4.31 -12.28 -5.64
CA THR A 41 -3.86 -13.57 -6.16
C THR A 41 -4.11 -14.62 -5.10
N VAL A 42 -4.76 -15.71 -5.48
CA VAL A 42 -5.13 -16.80 -4.57
C VAL A 42 -4.62 -18.13 -5.12
N VAL A 43 -4.10 -18.97 -4.23
CA VAL A 43 -3.62 -20.31 -4.54
C VAL A 43 -4.41 -21.32 -3.70
N GLU A 44 -5.19 -22.16 -4.38
CA GLU A 44 -5.89 -23.32 -3.82
C GLU A 44 -4.92 -24.50 -3.69
N THR A 45 -4.85 -25.11 -2.52
CA THR A 45 -4.06 -26.31 -2.22
C THR A 45 -4.90 -27.31 -1.42
N PRO A 46 -4.48 -28.58 -1.30
CA PRO A 46 -5.15 -29.54 -0.42
C PRO A 46 -5.19 -29.11 1.06
N GLU A 47 -4.22 -28.30 1.50
CA GLU A 47 -4.08 -27.82 2.89
C GLU A 47 -4.93 -26.57 3.17
N GLY A 48 -5.45 -25.93 2.13
CA GLY A 48 -6.19 -24.68 2.23
C GLY A 48 -5.90 -23.73 1.08
N THR A 49 -6.40 -22.50 1.21
CA THR A 49 -6.29 -21.47 0.17
C THR A 49 -5.54 -20.27 0.70
N PHE A 50 -4.48 -19.89 0.01
CA PHE A 50 -3.56 -18.82 0.41
C PHE A 50 -3.72 -17.63 -0.51
N GLY A 51 -3.69 -16.42 0.04
CA GLY A 51 -3.90 -15.18 -0.69
C GLY A 51 -2.71 -14.24 -0.59
N ARG A 52 -2.57 -13.40 -1.62
CA ARG A 52 -1.76 -12.19 -1.59
C ARG A 52 -2.60 -11.05 -2.14
N ASP A 53 -2.58 -9.93 -1.43
CA ASP A 53 -3.13 -8.67 -1.90
C ASP A 53 -2.01 -7.65 -2.14
N LEU A 54 -2.39 -6.39 -2.33
CA LEU A 54 -1.48 -5.27 -2.52
C LEU A 54 -0.44 -5.16 -1.40
N VAL A 55 -0.64 -5.70 -0.20
CA VAL A 55 0.17 -5.42 1.00
C VAL A 55 0.61 -6.70 1.74
N HIS A 56 -0.28 -7.67 1.91
CA HIS A 56 -0.12 -8.82 2.78
C HIS A 56 -0.17 -10.13 2.00
N LEU A 57 0.43 -11.17 2.60
CA LEU A 57 0.10 -12.56 2.35
C LEU A 57 -0.77 -13.04 3.52
N PHE A 58 -1.82 -13.81 3.23
CA PHE A 58 -2.83 -14.24 4.20
C PHE A 58 -3.33 -15.67 3.92
N HIS A 59 -3.88 -16.35 4.94
CA HIS A 59 -4.49 -17.67 4.78
C HIS A 59 -6.01 -17.54 4.90
N LEU A 60 -6.78 -18.14 3.98
CA LEU A 60 -8.25 -18.00 3.98
C LEU A 60 -9.00 -19.12 4.73
N PHE A 61 -8.38 -20.28 4.98
CA PHE A 61 -9.12 -21.47 5.46
C PHE A 61 -8.77 -21.99 6.87
N HIS A 62 -7.56 -21.75 7.42
CA HIS A 62 -7.28 -22.09 8.83
C HIS A 62 -7.42 -20.91 9.80
N GLU A 63 -7.41 -19.68 9.28
CA GLU A 63 -7.60 -18.43 10.01
C GLU A 63 -8.87 -17.80 9.42
N ALA A 64 -10.05 -18.21 9.91
CA ALA A 64 -11.36 -17.79 9.40
C ALA A 64 -11.60 -16.26 9.39
N ASP A 65 -10.64 -15.51 9.93
CA ASP A 65 -10.55 -14.06 10.07
C ASP A 65 -9.73 -13.36 8.97
N GLY A 66 -9.04 -14.11 8.09
CA GLY A 66 -8.23 -13.52 7.02
C GLY A 66 -7.03 -12.73 7.56
N ALA A 67 -6.47 -13.20 8.67
CA ALA A 67 -5.37 -12.54 9.34
C ALA A 67 -4.10 -12.53 8.45
N PRO A 68 -3.28 -11.47 8.54
CA PRO A 68 -2.04 -11.39 7.79
C PRO A 68 -1.04 -12.42 8.33
N ILE A 69 -0.52 -13.28 7.45
CA ILE A 69 0.58 -14.21 7.78
C ILE A 69 1.91 -13.45 7.76
N GLU A 70 2.16 -12.71 6.69
CA GLU A 70 3.39 -11.95 6.50
C GLU A 70 3.19 -10.76 5.55
N TRP A 71 4.09 -9.79 5.63
CA TRP A 71 4.11 -8.64 4.72
C TRP A 71 4.70 -9.03 3.37
N GLY A 72 4.03 -8.65 2.29
CA GLY A 72 4.54 -8.87 0.95
C GLY A 72 5.77 -8.01 0.66
N ALA A 73 6.89 -8.64 0.31
CA ALA A 73 8.09 -7.91 -0.10
C ALA A 73 7.80 -7.03 -1.33
N ARG A 74 8.32 -5.80 -1.30
CA ARG A 74 8.27 -4.84 -2.41
C ARG A 74 9.49 -5.04 -3.29
N VAL A 75 9.28 -5.41 -4.55
CA VAL A 75 10.36 -5.43 -5.55
C VAL A 75 10.72 -3.98 -5.91
N PRO A 76 11.98 -3.54 -5.72
CA PRO A 76 12.39 -2.20 -6.09
C PRO A 76 12.25 -1.96 -7.59
N ASN A 77 11.84 -0.74 -7.95
CA ASN A 77 11.89 -0.26 -9.31
C ASN A 77 13.29 0.29 -9.61
N VAL A 78 13.80 -0.01 -10.80
CA VAL A 78 15.11 0.45 -11.26
C VAL A 78 15.05 1.90 -11.73
N THR A 79 13.89 2.35 -12.22
CA THR A 79 13.71 3.71 -12.76
C THR A 79 12.64 4.48 -12.00
N LEU A 80 13.00 5.64 -11.45
CA LEU A 80 12.04 6.50 -10.76
C LEU A 80 11.20 7.27 -11.77
N THR A 81 9.92 6.92 -11.86
CA THR A 81 8.97 7.60 -12.73
C THR A 81 7.92 8.33 -11.90
N PRO A 82 7.69 9.64 -12.10
CA PRO A 82 6.59 10.35 -11.48
C PRO A 82 5.25 9.71 -11.83
N SER A 83 4.39 9.55 -10.82
CA SER A 83 3.04 9.06 -11.01
C SER A 83 2.12 9.66 -9.94
N SER A 84 0.86 9.88 -10.29
CA SER A 84 -0.17 10.30 -9.36
C SER A 84 -0.79 9.13 -8.58
N THR A 85 -0.54 7.88 -8.99
CA THR A 85 -1.18 6.68 -8.41
C THR A 85 -0.21 5.56 -8.10
N ARG A 86 1.05 5.61 -8.56
CA ARG A 86 2.05 4.55 -8.36
C ARG A 86 3.24 5.04 -7.56
N CYS A 87 3.73 4.18 -6.67
CA CYS A 87 4.98 4.40 -5.97
C CYS A 87 6.15 4.41 -6.97
N ALA A 88 6.93 5.49 -7.01
CA ALA A 88 8.12 5.61 -7.85
C ALA A 88 9.16 4.51 -7.57
N TRP A 89 9.18 3.95 -6.35
CA TRP A 89 10.18 2.98 -5.89
C TRP A 89 9.80 1.53 -6.05
N CYS A 90 8.52 1.19 -6.23
CA CYS A 90 8.10 -0.21 -6.32
C CYS A 90 6.90 -0.45 -7.25
N GLU A 91 6.39 0.59 -7.89
CA GLU A 91 5.27 0.59 -8.84
C GLU A 91 3.94 0.07 -8.28
N HIS A 92 3.86 -0.17 -6.97
CA HIS A 92 2.60 -0.50 -6.34
C HIS A 92 1.69 0.72 -6.32
N THR A 93 0.39 0.49 -6.47
CA THR A 93 -0.61 1.52 -6.28
C THR A 93 -0.47 2.12 -4.89
N VAL A 94 -0.53 3.44 -4.82
CA VAL A 94 -0.61 4.20 -3.58
C VAL A 94 -2.04 4.68 -3.46
N VAL A 95 -2.76 4.12 -2.49
CA VAL A 95 -4.16 4.45 -2.27
C VAL A 95 -4.24 5.85 -1.64
N PRO A 96 -5.00 6.79 -2.24
CA PRO A 96 -5.16 8.11 -1.65
C PRO A 96 -5.89 8.01 -0.32
N TYR A 97 -5.33 8.65 0.71
CA TYR A 97 -5.96 8.78 2.01
C TYR A 97 -7.25 9.60 1.89
N GLN A 98 -8.34 9.03 2.41
CA GLN A 98 -9.64 9.67 2.45
C GLN A 98 -9.74 10.49 3.74
N VAL A 99 -9.73 11.81 3.62
CA VAL A 99 -9.89 12.71 4.77
C VAL A 99 -11.33 12.56 5.31
N PRO A 100 -11.53 12.18 6.58
CA PRO A 100 -12.86 12.07 7.17
C PRO A 100 -13.64 13.38 7.04
N SER A 101 -14.90 13.29 6.62
CA SER A 101 -15.76 14.44 6.31
C SER A 101 -16.00 15.40 7.47
N HIS A 102 -15.79 14.96 8.72
CA HIS A 102 -15.95 15.79 9.92
C HIS A 102 -14.83 16.83 10.09
N ASP A 103 -13.67 16.63 9.48
CA ASP A 103 -12.54 17.57 9.49
C ASP A 103 -12.50 18.50 8.26
N ARG A 104 -13.54 18.46 7.42
CA ARG A 104 -13.72 19.41 6.31
C ARG A 104 -14.17 20.78 6.84
N THR A 105 -13.33 21.43 7.64
CA THR A 105 -13.40 22.90 7.70
C THR A 105 -12.99 23.44 6.33
N GLN A 106 -13.67 24.47 5.85
CA GLN A 106 -13.37 25.12 4.57
C GLN A 106 -11.97 25.74 4.63
N GLY A 107 -10.96 24.96 4.25
CA GLY A 107 -9.55 25.34 4.30
C GLY A 107 -8.66 24.13 4.07
N ALA A 108 -7.51 24.34 3.44
CA ALA A 108 -6.53 23.29 3.16
C ALA A 108 -5.96 22.71 4.46
N ALA A 109 -6.46 21.56 4.91
CA ALA A 109 -5.90 20.85 6.05
C ALA A 109 -4.70 20.01 5.61
N THR A 110 -3.52 20.31 6.13
CA THR A 110 -2.41 19.33 6.13
C THR A 110 -2.75 18.30 7.20
N VAL A 111 -3.18 17.12 6.77
CA VAL A 111 -3.44 16.02 7.71
C VAL A 111 -2.09 15.49 8.18
N TYR A 112 -1.76 15.78 9.44
CA TYR A 112 -0.71 15.08 10.18
C TYR A 112 -1.39 13.90 10.86
N PRO A 113 -1.31 12.69 10.28
CA PRO A 113 -1.99 11.54 10.86
C PRO A 113 -1.39 11.27 12.24
N ALA A 114 -2.24 10.89 13.21
CA ALA A 114 -1.73 10.43 14.49
C ALA A 114 -0.84 9.18 14.29
N HIS A 115 -0.04 8.82 15.29
CA HIS A 115 0.89 7.69 15.19
C HIS A 115 0.21 6.39 14.70
N ASP A 116 -1.02 6.14 15.13
CA ASP A 116 -1.82 4.98 14.74
C ASP A 116 -2.29 5.05 13.27
N ASP A 117 -2.50 6.25 12.74
CA ASP A 117 -2.93 6.47 11.36
C ASP A 117 -1.77 6.24 10.36
N LEU A 118 -0.52 6.46 10.77
CA LEU A 118 0.67 6.19 9.94
C LEU A 118 0.87 4.68 9.70
N PHE A 119 0.60 3.85 10.72
CA PHE A 119 0.52 2.39 10.53
C PHE A 119 -0.70 1.99 9.70
N GLY A 120 -1.81 2.73 9.83
CA GLY A 120 -2.97 2.62 8.96
C GLY A 120 -2.60 2.74 7.47
N LEU A 121 -1.73 3.69 7.10
CA LEU A 121 -1.28 3.87 5.71
C LEU A 121 -0.53 2.64 5.17
N VAL A 122 0.29 1.97 5.99
CA VAL A 122 0.96 0.74 5.54
C VAL A 122 -0.08 -0.34 5.23
N ARG A 123 -1.10 -0.49 6.07
CA ARG A 123 -2.17 -1.49 5.91
C ARG A 123 -3.09 -1.20 4.73
N THR A 124 -3.42 0.07 4.47
CA THR A 124 -4.34 0.46 3.39
C THR A 124 -3.66 0.65 2.05
N GLY A 125 -2.32 0.55 1.98
CA GLY A 125 -1.55 0.83 0.77
C GLY A 125 -1.37 2.32 0.50
N GLY A 126 -1.55 3.18 1.51
CA GLY A 126 -1.32 4.61 1.44
C GLY A 126 0.16 5.00 1.33
N GLY A 127 0.41 6.31 1.25
CA GLY A 127 1.75 6.83 1.04
C GLY A 127 1.84 8.35 1.04
N PHE A 128 2.95 8.84 0.50
CA PHE A 128 3.35 10.25 0.57
C PHE A 128 3.75 10.78 -0.79
N ARG A 129 3.41 12.04 -1.04
CA ARG A 129 3.86 12.79 -2.20
C ARG A 129 4.83 13.88 -1.78
N CYS A 130 5.95 13.98 -2.48
CA CYS A 130 6.88 15.08 -2.27
C CYS A 130 6.52 16.27 -3.16
N ASP A 131 6.31 17.45 -2.57
CA ASP A 131 6.00 18.66 -3.33
C ASP A 131 7.19 19.17 -4.15
N SER A 132 8.42 18.82 -3.77
CA SER A 132 9.63 19.30 -4.45
C SER A 132 9.96 18.52 -5.72
N CYS A 133 9.84 17.19 -5.70
CA CYS A 133 10.18 16.34 -6.85
C CYS A 133 8.96 15.67 -7.48
N ALA A 134 7.76 15.94 -6.97
CA ALA A 134 6.48 15.36 -7.39
C ALA A 134 6.41 13.82 -7.32
N LEU A 135 7.44 13.13 -6.79
CA LEU A 135 7.46 11.69 -6.66
C LEU A 135 6.50 11.22 -5.56
N LEU A 136 5.83 10.12 -5.87
CA LEU A 136 4.92 9.41 -4.98
C LEU A 136 5.63 8.19 -4.40
N GLN A 137 5.52 7.96 -3.09
CA GLN A 137 6.14 6.83 -2.40
C GLN A 137 5.13 6.15 -1.47
N CYS A 138 4.98 4.83 -1.52
CA CYS A 138 4.13 4.12 -0.58
C CYS A 138 4.74 4.12 0.83
N ALA A 139 3.91 3.95 1.86
CA ALA A 139 4.34 3.96 3.26
C ALA A 139 5.43 2.92 3.58
N VAL A 140 5.43 1.78 2.86
CA VAL A 140 6.51 0.79 2.96
C VAL A 140 7.83 1.34 2.42
N CYS A 141 7.83 1.93 1.22
CA CYS A 141 9.05 2.45 0.58
C CYS A 141 9.54 3.77 1.20
N SER A 142 8.69 4.49 1.94
CA SER A 142 9.10 5.64 2.74
C SER A 142 9.78 5.24 4.05
N GLY A 143 9.77 3.95 4.41
CA GLY A 143 10.36 3.42 5.65
C GLY A 143 9.51 3.63 6.89
N LEU A 144 8.17 3.71 6.76
CA LEU A 144 7.26 3.71 7.92
C LEU A 144 6.96 2.31 8.45
N ALA A 145 7.20 1.28 7.64
CA ALA A 145 7.05 -0.11 8.07
C ALA A 145 8.25 -0.63 8.89
N GLU A 146 9.30 0.19 9.09
CA GLU A 146 10.51 -0.23 9.81
C GLU A 146 10.34 -0.10 11.33
N PRO A 147 10.53 -1.19 12.11
CA PRO A 147 10.45 -1.15 13.56
C PRO A 147 11.46 -0.17 14.17
N GLY A 148 11.02 0.66 15.12
CA GLY A 148 11.90 1.55 15.90
C GLY A 148 12.19 2.90 15.26
N ARG A 149 11.65 3.19 14.06
CA ARG A 149 11.69 4.55 13.53
C ARG A 149 10.69 5.41 14.30
N ALA A 150 11.18 6.41 15.03
CA ALA A 150 10.32 7.43 15.62
C ALA A 150 9.49 8.07 14.50
N ALA A 151 8.20 8.33 14.77
CA ALA A 151 7.32 9.04 13.86
C ALA A 151 7.76 10.50 13.72
N GLY A 152 8.84 10.72 12.97
CA GLY A 152 9.21 12.02 12.43
C GLY A 152 8.40 12.31 11.18
N GLU A 153 8.51 13.55 10.69
CA GLU A 153 7.88 13.94 9.45
C GLU A 153 8.28 13.00 8.29
N PRO A 154 7.32 12.51 7.49
CA PRO A 154 7.62 11.61 6.40
C PRO A 154 8.50 12.31 5.37
N GLY A 155 9.76 11.89 5.26
CA GLY A 155 10.72 12.44 4.30
C GLY A 155 10.62 11.77 2.93
N CYS A 156 10.80 12.55 1.87
CA CYS A 156 11.00 12.05 0.51
C CYS A 156 12.32 11.30 0.41
N ARG A 157 12.28 10.03 0.00
CA ARG A 157 13.49 9.21 -0.16
C ARG A 157 14.45 9.74 -1.24
N ALA A 158 13.95 10.49 -2.23
CA ALA A 158 14.77 10.98 -3.33
C ALA A 158 15.54 12.26 -2.99
N CYS A 159 14.93 13.20 -2.25
CA CYS A 159 15.52 14.52 -2.00
C CYS A 159 15.63 14.91 -0.52
N GLY A 160 15.16 14.07 0.40
CA GLY A 160 15.23 14.30 1.85
C GLY A 160 14.26 15.33 2.41
N ARG A 161 13.53 16.08 1.56
CA ARG A 161 12.53 17.07 2.00
C ARG A 161 11.28 16.40 2.54
N THR A 162 10.51 17.12 3.36
CA THR A 162 9.20 16.67 3.85
C THR A 162 8.27 16.31 2.70
N ALA A 163 7.52 15.21 2.87
CA ALA A 163 6.52 14.70 1.95
C ALA A 163 5.17 14.72 2.66
N ALA A 164 4.12 15.15 1.97
CA ALA A 164 2.76 15.18 2.50
C ALA A 164 2.06 13.84 2.27
N VAL A 165 1.08 13.50 3.09
CA VAL A 165 0.21 12.34 2.87
C VAL A 165 -0.47 12.48 1.50
N HIS A 166 -0.48 11.42 0.71
CA HIS A 166 -1.18 11.41 -0.57
C HIS A 166 -2.69 11.32 -0.33
N THR A 167 -3.45 12.34 -0.73
CA THR A 167 -4.91 12.42 -0.60
C THR A 167 -5.61 12.45 -1.96
N ALA A 168 -6.91 12.18 -1.98
CA ALA A 168 -7.71 12.23 -3.21
C ALA A 168 -7.86 13.68 -3.74
N PRO A 169 -7.90 13.90 -5.07
CA PRO A 169 -8.10 15.23 -5.65
C PRO A 169 -9.38 15.90 -5.14
N GLY A 170 -9.30 17.18 -4.75
CA GLY A 170 -10.38 17.94 -4.09
C GLY A 170 -10.05 18.46 -2.69
N VAL A 171 -8.85 18.13 -2.19
CA VAL A 171 -8.24 18.73 -0.99
C VAL A 171 -6.95 19.41 -1.47
N ASP A 172 -7.05 20.64 -1.97
CA ASP A 172 -5.90 21.40 -2.46
C ASP A 172 -5.01 21.82 -1.29
N ALA A 173 -3.75 21.35 -1.29
CA ALA A 173 -2.74 21.76 -0.32
C ALA A 173 -2.03 23.04 -0.78
N ARG A 174 -2.21 24.14 -0.04
CA ARG A 174 -1.40 25.38 0.11
C ARG A 174 -2.19 26.26 1.11
N THR A 175 -1.63 26.92 2.13
CA THR A 175 -0.38 27.70 2.25
C THR A 175 0.17 27.69 3.68
N ARG A 176 1.48 27.90 3.79
CA ARG A 176 2.22 28.19 5.03
C ARG A 176 1.75 29.54 5.62
N PRO A 177 1.45 29.67 6.93
CA PRO A 177 1.41 30.98 7.58
C PRO A 177 2.86 31.48 7.69
N GLU A 178 3.10 32.71 7.25
CA GLU A 178 4.31 33.44 7.61
C GLU A 178 4.33 33.65 9.12
N ASP A 179 5.49 33.39 9.73
CA ASP A 179 5.74 33.64 11.16
C ASP A 179 5.65 35.16 11.40
N ASP A 180 4.78 35.58 12.32
CA ASP A 180 4.72 36.92 12.95
C ASP A 180 4.92 36.75 14.47
#